data_AF-A0A946MII6-F1
#
_entry.id   AF-A0A946MII6-F1
#
_cell.length_a   1.000
_cell.length_b   1.000
_cell.length_c   1.000
_cell.angle_alpha   90.00
_cell.angle_beta   90.00
_cell.angle_gamma   90.00
#
_symmetry.space_group_name_H-M   'P 1'
#
loop_
_entity.id
_entity.type
_entity.pdbx_description
1 polymer ?
#
loop_
_entity_poly.entity_id
_entity_poly.type
_entity_poly.pdbx_seq_one_letter_code
_entity_poly.pdbx_strand_id
1 'polypeptide(L)'
;WIFSDDIKAILKELMQFDKRKMKIVKAPFNPDNKSILRPEILSSWKINNFPEEWDACICDLFIPQGHLTRAVVERIKMPEEKIEPELVEVNFLYCLEDNIDKLGYQLLKPRGSSKYAAIKTYLSEWEEDEQDAGLL
;
A
#
# COMPACT_ATOMS: atom_id res chain seq x y z
N TRP A 1 -11.25 10.39 -3.91
CA TRP A 1 -10.43 10.77 -2.73
C TRP A 1 -10.63 9.79 -1.61
N ILE A 2 -9.67 9.65 -0.69
CA ILE A 2 -9.79 8.79 0.48
C ILE A 2 -9.76 9.64 1.74
N PHE A 3 -10.72 9.38 2.63
CA PHE A 3 -10.85 10.02 3.93
C PHE A 3 -10.72 8.97 5.03
N SER A 4 -9.75 9.14 5.94
CA SER A 4 -9.55 8.18 7.03
C SER A 4 -8.80 8.76 8.21
N ASP A 5 -9.16 8.30 9.40
CA ASP A 5 -8.34 8.36 10.61
C ASP A 5 -7.43 7.13 10.77
N ASP A 6 -7.74 6.01 10.10
CA ASP A 6 -6.91 4.80 10.02
C ASP A 6 -6.67 4.37 8.57
N ILE A 7 -5.67 5.02 7.96
CA ILE A 7 -5.26 4.77 6.58
C ILE A 7 -4.82 3.33 6.32
N LYS A 8 -4.29 2.62 7.33
CA LYS A 8 -3.87 1.22 7.17
C LYS A 8 -5.07 0.31 6.99
N ALA A 9 -6.14 0.52 7.77
CA ALA A 9 -7.38 -0.22 7.61
C ALA A 9 -7.98 -0.01 6.21
N ILE A 10 -7.98 1.23 5.71
CA ILE A 10 -8.47 1.50 4.35
C ILE A 10 -7.61 0.83 3.28
N LEU A 11 -6.28 0.94 3.37
CA LEU A 11 -5.38 0.30 2.42
C LEU A 11 -5.60 -1.22 2.37
N LYS A 12 -5.80 -1.86 3.53
CA LYS A 12 -6.15 -3.28 3.60
C LYS A 12 -7.48 -3.58 2.93
N GLU A 13 -8.52 -2.78 3.15
CA GLU A 13 -9.82 -2.98 2.51
C GLU A 13 -9.79 -2.75 0.99
N LEU A 14 -9.07 -1.72 0.52
CA LEU A 14 -8.89 -1.45 -0.92
C LEU A 14 -8.26 -2.64 -1.63
N MET A 15 -7.21 -3.21 -1.03
CA MET A 15 -6.55 -4.40 -1.55
C MET A 15 -7.33 -5.69 -1.29
N GLN A 16 -8.42 -5.63 -0.53
CA GLN A 16 -9.18 -6.77 -0.04
C GLN A 16 -8.29 -7.77 0.71
N PHE A 17 -7.30 -7.27 1.45
CA PHE A 17 -6.17 -8.02 2.00
C PHE A 17 -6.63 -9.23 2.82
N ASP A 18 -7.57 -9.03 3.75
CA ASP A 18 -8.10 -10.11 4.59
C ASP A 18 -9.02 -11.05 3.81
N LYS A 19 -9.89 -10.50 2.94
CA LYS A 19 -10.85 -11.29 2.13
C LYS A 19 -10.13 -12.24 1.17
N ARG A 20 -9.04 -11.77 0.55
CA ARG A 20 -8.18 -12.55 -0.36
C ARG A 20 -7.13 -13.38 0.39
N LYS A 21 -7.10 -13.31 1.72
CA LYS A 21 -6.15 -14.02 2.59
C LYS A 21 -4.70 -13.75 2.16
N MET A 22 -4.43 -12.49 1.82
CA MET A 22 -3.10 -12.02 1.49
C MET A 22 -2.22 -12.06 2.75
N LYS A 23 -0.96 -12.40 2.56
CA LYS A 23 0.06 -12.54 3.59
C LYS A 23 1.41 -12.24 2.99
N ILE A 24 2.23 -11.56 3.77
CA ILE A 24 3.63 -11.38 3.44
C ILE A 24 4.39 -12.63 3.88
N VAL A 25 5.12 -13.23 2.95
CA VAL A 25 5.87 -14.45 3.17
C VAL A 25 7.27 -14.31 2.58
N LYS A 26 8.24 -15.04 3.14
CA LYS A 26 9.52 -15.20 2.46
C LYS A 26 9.30 -15.91 1.13
N ALA A 27 9.74 -15.28 0.07
CA ALA A 27 9.78 -15.88 -1.24
C ALA A 27 10.85 -16.98 -1.24
N PRO A 28 10.63 -18.09 -1.98
CA PRO A 28 11.55 -19.23 -2.03
C PRO A 28 12.77 -18.92 -2.90
N PHE A 29 13.37 -17.75 -2.74
CA PHE A 29 14.57 -17.39 -3.48
C PHE A 29 15.70 -18.30 -3.02
N ASN A 30 16.16 -19.15 -3.95
CA ASN A 30 17.41 -19.86 -3.76
C ASN A 30 18.54 -18.87 -4.11
N PRO A 31 19.29 -18.34 -3.13
CA PRO A 31 20.39 -17.42 -3.39
C PRO A 31 21.42 -18.01 -4.36
N ASP A 32 21.61 -19.34 -4.37
CA ASP A 32 22.62 -20.04 -5.15
C ASP A 32 22.23 -20.31 -6.62
N ASN A 33 20.97 -20.09 -7.00
CA ASN A 33 20.51 -20.39 -8.35
C ASN A 33 20.91 -19.31 -9.37
N LYS A 34 22.11 -19.42 -9.95
CA LYS A 34 22.65 -18.45 -10.92
C LYS A 34 22.02 -18.50 -12.33
N SER A 35 21.10 -19.43 -12.59
CA SER A 35 20.52 -19.63 -13.94
C SER A 35 19.41 -18.64 -14.30
N ILE A 36 18.81 -17.99 -13.29
CA ILE A 36 17.72 -17.04 -13.48
C ILE A 36 18.31 -15.62 -13.39
N LEU A 37 18.11 -14.81 -14.43
CA LEU A 37 18.36 -13.37 -14.39
C LEU A 37 17.48 -12.76 -13.30
N ARG A 38 18.11 -12.29 -12.22
CA ARG A 38 17.41 -11.65 -11.10
C ARG A 38 17.64 -10.15 -11.16
N PRO A 39 16.59 -9.33 -11.04
CA PRO A 39 16.77 -7.92 -10.71
C PRO A 39 17.45 -7.82 -9.35
N GLU A 40 18.53 -7.03 -9.24
CA GLU A 40 19.28 -6.84 -7.99
C GLU A 40 18.46 -6.13 -6.90
N ILE A 41 17.34 -5.53 -7.28
CA ILE A 41 16.51 -4.62 -6.47
C ILE A 41 15.33 -5.37 -5.83
N LEU A 42 15.29 -6.70 -5.88
CA LEU A 42 14.24 -7.50 -5.26
C LEU A 42 14.53 -7.78 -3.78
N SER A 43 13.50 -7.72 -2.96
CA SER A 43 13.55 -8.32 -1.63
C SER A 43 13.23 -9.81 -1.69
N SER A 44 13.69 -10.56 -0.70
CA SER A 44 13.32 -11.96 -0.48
C SER A 44 11.90 -12.14 0.07
N TRP A 45 11.06 -11.11 0.02
CA TRP A 45 9.69 -11.11 0.50
C TRP A 45 8.69 -10.96 -0.66
N LYS A 46 7.55 -11.62 -0.53
CA LYS A 46 6.44 -11.52 -1.49
C LYS A 46 5.10 -11.50 -0.77
N ILE A 47 4.08 -11.02 -1.47
CA ILE A 47 2.68 -11.11 -1.04
C ILE A 47 2.05 -12.33 -1.72
N ASN A 48 1.48 -13.25 -0.95
CA ASN A 48 0.70 -14.35 -1.54
C ASN A 48 -0.70 -13.86 -1.94
N ASN A 49 -1.33 -14.56 -2.89
CA ASN A 49 -2.66 -14.24 -3.39
C ASN A 49 -2.81 -12.77 -3.82
N PHE A 50 -1.73 -12.18 -4.35
CA PHE A 50 -1.73 -10.80 -4.81
C PHE A 50 -2.71 -10.64 -5.96
N PRO A 51 -3.60 -9.64 -5.96
CA PRO A 51 -4.64 -9.53 -6.97
C PRO A 51 -4.07 -8.99 -8.29
N GLU A 52 -4.40 -9.63 -9.41
CA GLU A 52 -3.94 -9.23 -10.76
C GLU A 52 -4.33 -7.77 -11.10
N GLU A 53 -5.44 -7.28 -10.52
CA GLU A 53 -5.89 -5.91 -10.70
C GLU A 53 -4.85 -4.88 -10.22
N TRP A 54 -4.01 -5.25 -9.26
CA TRP A 54 -2.93 -4.41 -8.73
C TRP A 54 -1.62 -4.58 -9.49
N ASP A 55 -1.44 -5.60 -10.33
CA ASP A 55 -0.20 -5.78 -11.10
C ASP A 55 -0.02 -4.70 -12.18
N ALA A 56 -1.12 -4.12 -12.66
CA ALA A 56 -1.10 -2.98 -13.58
C ALA A 56 -0.88 -1.62 -12.87
N CYS A 57 -0.88 -1.60 -11.54
CA CYS A 57 -0.74 -0.36 -10.79
C CYS A 57 0.70 0.14 -10.83
N ILE A 58 0.91 1.41 -11.19
CA ILE A 58 2.23 2.04 -11.21
C ILE A 58 2.62 2.39 -9.77
N CYS A 59 3.21 1.42 -9.07
CA CYS A 59 3.64 1.58 -7.70
C CYS A 59 5.03 0.98 -7.48
N ASP A 60 5.98 1.78 -7.01
CA ASP A 60 7.36 1.34 -6.78
C ASP A 60 7.52 0.34 -5.63
N LEU A 61 6.43 -0.08 -5.00
CA LEU A 61 6.41 -1.02 -3.87
C LEU A 61 6.05 -2.43 -4.29
N PHE A 62 5.30 -2.54 -5.38
CA PHE A 62 4.89 -3.78 -5.99
C PHE A 62 5.64 -3.97 -7.29
N ILE A 63 5.96 -5.22 -7.57
CA ILE A 63 6.38 -5.65 -8.89
C ILE A 63 5.19 -6.36 -9.53
N PRO A 64 5.04 -6.35 -10.87
CA PRO A 64 3.94 -6.98 -11.62
C PRO A 64 3.72 -8.51 -11.45
N GLN A 65 4.11 -9.09 -10.31
CA GLN A 65 3.97 -10.49 -9.93
C GLN A 65 3.82 -10.64 -8.40
N GLY A 66 3.34 -9.60 -7.69
CA GLY A 66 3.14 -9.62 -6.24
C GLY A 66 4.41 -9.71 -5.35
N HIS A 67 5.58 -9.37 -5.89
CA HIS A 67 6.83 -9.32 -5.11
C HIS A 67 7.05 -7.92 -4.52
N LEU A 68 7.72 -7.85 -3.36
CA LEU A 68 8.02 -6.59 -2.69
C LEU A 68 9.37 -6.02 -3.17
N THR A 69 9.40 -4.71 -3.39
CA THR A 69 10.64 -4.01 -3.74
C THR A 69 11.56 -3.82 -2.53
N ARG A 70 12.85 -3.62 -2.79
CA ARG A 70 13.88 -3.44 -1.75
C ARG A 70 13.58 -2.27 -0.80
N ALA A 71 12.89 -1.23 -1.27
CA ALA A 71 12.56 -0.04 -0.49
C ALA A 71 11.79 -0.36 0.80
N VAL A 72 10.88 -1.35 0.77
CA VAL A 72 10.11 -1.77 1.96
C VAL A 72 11.05 -2.33 3.04
N VAL A 73 12.04 -3.12 2.63
CA VAL A 73 13.01 -3.76 3.53
C VAL A 73 14.03 -2.75 4.05
N GLU A 74 14.51 -1.84 3.20
CA GLU A 74 15.48 -0.81 3.58
C GLU A 74 14.95 0.12 4.68
N ARG A 75 13.64 0.35 4.72
CA ARG A 75 12.98 1.13 5.77
C ARG A 75 13.14 0.52 7.17
N ILE A 76 13.26 -0.81 7.26
CA ILE A 76 13.33 -1.57 8.52
C ILE A 76 14.71 -1.45 9.17
N LYS A 77 15.76 -1.10 8.41
CA LYS A 77 17.15 -0.93 8.89
C LYS A 77 17.70 -2.14 9.67
N MET A 78 17.32 -3.34 9.27
CA MET A 78 17.78 -4.61 9.87
C MET A 78 18.22 -5.59 8.78
N PRO A 79 19.10 -6.56 9.10
CA PRO A 79 19.41 -7.67 8.20
C PRO A 79 18.14 -8.45 7.87
N GLU A 80 17.93 -8.73 6.59
CA GLU A 80 16.69 -9.28 6.06
C GLU A 80 16.34 -10.67 6.62
N GLU A 81 17.36 -11.43 7.01
CA GLU A 81 17.20 -12.75 7.63
C GLU A 81 16.48 -12.66 8.98
N LYS A 82 16.64 -11.53 9.68
CA LYS A 82 16.10 -11.27 11.02
C LYS A 82 14.77 -10.51 11.01
N ILE A 83 14.27 -10.12 9.84
CA ILE A 83 13.02 -9.38 9.73
C ILE A 83 11.86 -10.36 9.88
N GLU A 84 10.89 -9.98 10.71
CA GLU A 84 9.65 -10.73 10.90
C GLU A 84 8.58 -10.28 9.90
N PRO A 85 7.70 -11.19 9.41
CA PRO A 85 6.65 -10.87 8.46
C PRO A 85 5.77 -9.68 8.87
N GLU A 86 5.44 -9.58 10.16
CA GLU A 86 4.61 -8.52 10.74
C GLU A 86 5.28 -7.15 10.57
N LEU A 87 6.60 -7.09 10.72
CA LEU A 87 7.37 -5.86 10.55
C LEU A 87 7.43 -5.45 9.07
N VAL A 88 7.53 -6.42 8.16
CA VAL A 88 7.42 -6.16 6.71
C VAL A 88 6.04 -5.62 6.37
N GLU A 89 4.97 -6.21 6.91
CA GLU A 89 3.60 -5.77 6.64
C GLU A 89 3.35 -4.34 7.11
N VAL A 90 3.79 -4.02 8.32
CA VAL A 90 3.68 -2.66 8.85
C VAL A 90 4.41 -1.65 7.96
N ASN A 91 5.65 -1.95 7.57
CA ASN A 91 6.44 -1.04 6.73
C ASN A 91 5.93 -0.96 5.29
N PHE A 92 5.42 -2.07 4.78
CA PHE A 92 4.77 -2.14 3.48
C PHE A 92 3.56 -1.20 3.43
N LEU A 93 2.67 -1.26 4.42
CA LEU A 93 1.50 -0.36 4.50
C LEU A 93 1.92 1.12 4.68
N TYR A 94 2.97 1.40 5.44
CA TYR A 94 3.51 2.77 5.53
C TYR A 94 4.07 3.26 4.20
N CYS A 95 4.78 2.41 3.46
CA CYS A 95 5.25 2.80 2.14
C CYS A 95 4.07 3.05 1.20
N LEU A 96 3.01 2.22 1.27
CA LEU A 96 1.81 2.43 0.45
C LEU A 96 1.10 3.74 0.76
N GLU A 97 0.99 4.08 2.04
CA GLU A 97 0.48 5.40 2.45
C GLU A 97 1.30 6.53 1.81
N ASP A 98 2.63 6.42 1.84
CA ASP A 98 3.54 7.41 1.27
C ASP A 98 3.50 7.47 -0.28
N ASN A 99 2.92 6.47 -0.94
CA ASN A 99 2.82 6.37 -2.40
C ASN A 99 1.36 6.25 -2.89
N ILE A 100 0.39 6.63 -2.05
CA ILE A 100 -1.04 6.47 -2.33
C ILE A 100 -1.49 7.31 -3.54
N ASP A 101 -0.81 8.43 -3.78
CA ASP A 101 -0.95 9.29 -4.95
C ASP A 101 -0.59 8.57 -6.25
N LYS A 102 0.48 7.75 -6.24
CA LYS A 102 0.88 6.92 -7.38
C LYS A 102 -0.13 5.82 -7.70
N LEU A 103 -0.92 5.40 -6.69
CA LEU A 103 -2.04 4.47 -6.86
C LEU A 103 -3.29 5.16 -7.45
N GLY A 104 -3.23 6.46 -7.76
CA GLY A 104 -4.36 7.25 -8.28
C GLY A 104 -5.29 7.80 -7.20
N TYR A 105 -4.89 7.71 -5.93
CA TYR A 105 -5.70 8.19 -4.81
C TYR A 105 -5.07 9.42 -4.15
N GLN A 106 -5.87 10.45 -3.91
CA GLN A 106 -5.46 11.57 -3.07
C GLN A 106 -5.89 11.33 -1.63
N LEU A 107 -4.91 11.29 -0.71
CA LEU A 107 -5.13 11.22 0.73
C LEU A 107 -5.25 12.63 1.32
N LEU A 108 -6.41 12.93 1.88
CA LEU A 108 -6.65 14.21 2.53
C LEU A 108 -6.44 14.07 4.04
N LYS A 109 -5.40 14.72 4.57
CA LYS A 109 -5.08 14.72 6.01
C LYS A 109 -5.71 15.92 6.72
N PRO A 110 -6.06 15.81 8.02
CA PRO A 110 -6.55 16.94 8.80
C PRO A 110 -5.56 18.12 8.76
N ARG A 111 -6.05 19.36 8.71
CA ARG A 111 -5.19 20.55 8.81
C ARG A 111 -4.81 20.83 10.26
N GLY A 112 -3.57 21.29 10.47
CA GLY A 112 -3.07 21.74 11.78
C GLY A 112 -2.89 20.59 12.78
N SER A 113 -3.24 20.83 14.06
CA SER A 113 -3.14 19.84 15.14
C SER A 113 -4.40 18.97 15.30
N SER A 114 -5.36 19.07 14.36
CA SER A 114 -6.58 18.27 14.44
C SER A 114 -6.27 16.79 14.25
N LYS A 115 -6.78 15.95 15.13
CA LYS A 115 -6.71 14.48 14.98
C LYS A 115 -7.74 13.94 14.00
N TYR A 116 -8.77 14.73 13.67
CA TYR A 116 -9.89 14.32 12.85
C TYR A 116 -9.99 15.20 11.62
N ALA A 117 -10.14 14.58 10.46
CA ALA A 117 -10.55 15.28 9.26
C ALA A 117 -12.04 15.56 9.43
N ALA A 118 -12.47 16.82 9.28
CA ALA A 118 -13.88 17.19 9.30
C ALA A 118 -14.57 16.74 7.99
N ILE A 119 -14.52 15.44 7.73
CA ILE A 119 -14.93 14.80 6.47
C ILE A 119 -16.41 15.06 6.22
N LYS A 120 -17.22 15.04 7.29
CA LYS A 120 -18.66 15.27 7.19
C LYS A 120 -18.99 16.66 6.67
N THR A 121 -18.32 17.69 7.19
CA THR A 121 -18.50 19.07 6.73
C THR A 121 -18.10 19.20 5.26
N TYR A 122 -16.96 18.63 4.90
CA TYR A 122 -16.49 18.65 3.52
C TYR A 122 -17.44 17.95 2.54
N LEU A 123 -17.95 16.77 2.90
CA LEU A 123 -18.91 16.04 2.08
C LEU A 123 -20.25 16.77 1.94
N SER A 124 -20.73 17.39 3.02
CA SER A 124 -21.96 18.20 2.97
C SER A 124 -21.81 19.43 2.09
N GLU A 125 -20.67 20.15 2.19
CA GLU A 125 -20.37 21.28 1.28
C GLU A 125 -20.32 20.81 -0.18
N TRP A 126 -19.72 19.66 -0.45
CA TRP A 126 -19.63 19.12 -1.81
C TRP A 126 -20.99 18.66 -2.36
N GLU A 127 -21.83 18.03 -1.55
CA GLU A 127 -23.21 17.67 -1.94
C GLU A 127 -24.04 18.92 -2.27
N GLU A 128 -23.90 20.00 -1.48
CA GLU A 128 -24.55 21.29 -1.77
C GLU A 128 -24.05 21.87 -3.10
N ASP A 129 -22.73 21.88 -3.34
CA ASP A 129 -22.14 22.36 -4.59
C ASP A 129 -22.61 21.54 -5.82
N GLU A 130 -22.75 20.21 -5.70
CA GLU A 130 -23.25 19.36 -6.79
C GLU A 130 -24.75 19.58 -7.07
N GLN A 131 -25.57 19.83 -6.04
CA GLN A 131 -26.98 20.23 -6.22
C GLN A 131 -27.09 21.58 -6.91
N ASP A 132 -26.31 22.58 -6.48
CA ASP A 132 -26.29 23.91 -7.08
C ASP A 132 -25.80 23.89 -8.54
N ALA A 133 -24.90 22.95 -8.87
CA ALA A 133 -24.45 22.69 -10.23
C ALA A 133 -25.44 21.87 -11.08
N GLY A 134 -26.52 21.34 -10.49
CA GLY A 134 -27.51 20.48 -11.16
C GLY A 134 -26.99 19.10 -11.56
N LEU A 135 -25.98 18.60 -10.85
CA LEU A 135 -25.35 17.29 -11.07
C LEU A 135 -25.97 16.18 -10.20
N LEU A 136 -26.74 16.57 -9.18
CA LEU A 136 -27.53 15.72 -8.27
C LEU A 136 -29.00 16.13 -8.25
#